data_AF-A0AAE3IWD9-F1
#
_entry.id   AF-A0AAE3IWD9-F1
#
_cell.length_a   1.000
_cell.length_b   1.000
_cell.length_c   1.000
_cell.angle_alpha   90.00
_cell.angle_beta   90.00
_cell.angle_gamma   90.00
#
_symmetry.space_group_name_H-M   'P 1'
#
loop_
_entity.id
_entity.type
_entity.pdbx_description
1 polymer ?
#
loop_
_entity_poly.entity_id
_entity_poly.type
_entity_poly.pdbx_seq_one_letter_code
_entity_poly.pdbx_strand_id
1 'polypeptide(L)'
;MKLGQLVRFRKCLVKGHEGASFNYLTPEQEKELEDTCQLRIKKLVEQEFEEYKSGIVVGKRRVGIDRVLEESHDMEGNSLEYFFVSDMNFETVFLVACDLRGLYKVKDSDLEVIG
;
A
#
# COMPACT_ATOMS: atom_id res chain seq x y z
N MET A 1 -0.58 -17.94 1.67
CA MET A 1 -1.94 -18.52 1.44
C MET A 1 -2.01 -19.42 0.20
N LYS A 2 -3.14 -20.14 -0.01
CA LYS A 2 -3.54 -20.90 -1.22
C LYS A 2 -4.63 -20.15 -2.02
N LEU A 3 -4.88 -20.56 -3.26
CA LEU A 3 -6.04 -20.07 -4.05
C LEU A 3 -7.36 -20.53 -3.43
N GLY A 4 -8.41 -19.72 -3.58
CA GLY A 4 -9.76 -20.02 -3.08
C GLY A 4 -9.95 -19.84 -1.56
N GLN A 5 -8.90 -19.52 -0.80
CA GLN A 5 -9.06 -19.20 0.63
C GLN A 5 -9.72 -17.85 0.83
N LEU A 6 -10.65 -17.79 1.79
CA LEU A 6 -11.20 -16.55 2.33
C LEU A 6 -10.16 -15.92 3.27
N VAL A 7 -9.94 -14.62 3.12
CA VAL A 7 -8.92 -13.87 3.86
C VAL A 7 -9.44 -12.52 4.33
N ARG A 8 -8.92 -12.07 5.48
CA ARG A 8 -9.12 -10.74 6.06
C ARG A 8 -7.87 -9.88 5.87
N PHE A 9 -8.06 -8.59 5.62
CA PHE A 9 -6.99 -7.60 5.65
C PHE A 9 -6.71 -7.21 7.11
N ARG A 10 -5.44 -7.33 7.56
CA ARG A 10 -5.05 -7.06 8.95
C ARG A 10 -5.06 -5.56 9.32
N LYS A 11 -4.99 -4.68 8.32
CA LYS A 11 -4.93 -3.22 8.45
C LYS A 11 -5.42 -2.58 7.15
N CYS A 12 -5.93 -1.34 7.24
CA CYS A 12 -6.26 -0.56 6.06
C CYS A 12 -4.97 -0.14 5.32
N LEU A 13 -4.69 -0.77 4.19
CA LEU A 13 -3.57 -0.43 3.30
C LEU A 13 -3.98 0.70 2.34
N VAL A 14 -4.24 1.88 2.89
CA VAL A 14 -4.43 3.10 2.09
C VAL A 14 -3.16 3.36 1.28
N LYS A 15 -3.29 3.60 -0.03
CA LYS A 15 -2.22 4.20 -0.83
C LYS A 15 -2.09 5.70 -0.50
N GLY A 16 -1.58 6.00 0.69
CA GLY A 16 -1.20 7.33 1.11
C GLY A 16 0.31 7.54 1.01
N HIS A 17 0.72 8.76 0.63
CA HIS A 17 2.01 9.28 1.08
C HIS A 17 2.04 9.34 2.61
N GLU A 18 3.23 9.43 3.20
CA GLU A 18 3.54 9.41 4.64
C GLU A 18 2.54 10.18 5.50
N GLY A 19 1.48 9.49 5.92
CA GLY A 19 0.31 10.08 6.57
C GLY A 19 0.49 10.15 8.08
N ALA A 20 0.25 11.34 8.66
CA ALA A 20 0.39 11.55 10.09
C ALA A 20 -0.49 10.60 10.91
N SER A 21 0.08 10.01 11.96
CA SER A 21 -0.67 9.21 12.92
C SER A 21 -1.46 10.12 13.84
N PHE A 22 -2.77 10.24 13.59
CA PHE A 22 -3.68 11.09 14.38
C PHE A 22 -4.09 10.51 15.74
N ASN A 23 -3.47 9.42 16.21
CA ASN A 23 -3.77 8.74 17.48
C ASN A 23 -3.41 9.56 18.75
N TYR A 24 -3.12 10.85 18.60
CA TYR A 24 -2.65 11.77 19.64
C TYR A 24 -3.39 13.12 19.63
N LEU A 25 -4.40 13.29 18.76
CA LEU A 25 -5.20 14.52 18.67
C LEU A 25 -6.17 14.67 19.86
N THR A 26 -6.49 15.91 20.21
CA THR A 26 -7.66 16.22 21.04
C THR A 26 -8.95 16.31 20.19
N PRO A 27 -10.16 16.21 20.79
CA PRO A 27 -11.41 16.29 20.04
C PRO A 27 -11.61 17.61 19.26
N GLU A 28 -11.02 18.72 19.74
CA GLU A 28 -11.04 20.01 19.05
C GLU A 28 -10.19 19.97 17.77
N GLN A 29 -9.00 19.38 17.86
CA GLN A 29 -8.08 19.21 16.72
C GLN A 29 -8.61 18.22 15.69
N GLU A 30 -9.29 17.16 16.15
CA GLU A 30 -9.98 16.23 15.25
C GLU A 30 -11.06 16.95 14.43
N LYS A 31 -11.82 17.86 15.05
CA LYS A 31 -12.86 18.63 14.36
C LYS A 31 -12.29 19.62 13.34
N GLU A 32 -11.23 20.34 13.67
CA GLU A 32 -10.53 21.25 12.74
C GLU A 32 -9.94 20.50 11.53
N LEU A 33 -9.50 19.25 11.72
CA LEU A 33 -8.99 18.38 10.67
C LEU A 33 -10.08 17.64 9.86
N GLU A 34 -11.35 17.64 10.32
CA GLU A 34 -12.51 17.27 9.51
C GLU A 34 -12.92 18.39 8.55
N ASP A 35 -12.98 19.64 9.04
CA ASP A 35 -13.34 20.82 8.24
C ASP A 35 -12.31 21.09 7.12
N THR A 36 -11.02 20.80 7.36
CA THR A 36 -9.96 20.82 6.32
C THR A 36 -9.91 19.55 5.45
N CYS A 37 -10.98 18.74 5.45
CA CYS A 37 -11.21 17.54 4.65
C CYS A 37 -10.28 16.34 4.87
N GLN A 38 -9.13 16.48 5.55
CA GLN A 38 -8.15 15.40 5.69
C GLN A 38 -8.71 14.20 6.47
N LEU A 39 -9.33 14.42 7.63
CA LEU A 39 -9.97 13.36 8.39
C LEU A 39 -11.26 12.86 7.74
N ARG A 40 -11.99 13.72 7.01
CA ARG A 40 -13.18 13.30 6.26
C ARG A 40 -12.83 12.30 5.16
N ILE A 41 -11.74 12.50 4.43
CA ILE A 41 -11.21 11.54 3.45
C ILE A 41 -10.79 10.25 4.17
N LYS A 42 -10.06 10.35 5.29
CA LYS A 42 -9.68 9.17 6.08
C LYS A 42 -10.90 8.34 6.51
N LYS A 43 -11.91 8.97 7.11
CA LYS A 43 -13.12 8.29 7.61
C LYS A 43 -13.95 7.63 6.50
N LEU A 44 -14.02 8.25 5.32
CA LEU A 44 -14.63 7.62 4.13
C LEU A 44 -13.85 6.38 3.67
N VAL A 45 -12.52 6.47 3.58
CA VAL A 45 -11.67 5.34 3.18
C VAL A 45 -11.68 4.22 4.23
N GLU A 46 -11.79 4.54 5.52
CA GLU A 46 -11.98 3.54 6.59
C GLU A 46 -13.35 2.86 6.51
N GLN A 47 -14.42 3.58 6.11
CA GLN A 47 -15.75 3.00 5.87
C GLN A 47 -15.76 2.06 4.65
N GLU A 48 -15.24 2.49 3.50
CA GLU A 48 -15.10 1.62 2.32
C GLU A 48 -14.20 0.41 2.60
N PHE A 49 -13.11 0.59 3.35
CA PHE A 49 -12.24 -0.52 3.74
C PHE A 49 -12.94 -1.54 4.65
N GLU A 50 -13.81 -1.11 5.58
CA GLU A 50 -14.55 -2.03 6.45
C GLU A 50 -15.56 -2.87 5.64
N GLU A 51 -16.14 -2.33 4.56
CA GLU A 51 -16.95 -3.08 3.59
C GLU A 51 -16.11 -4.14 2.84
N TYR A 52 -14.90 -3.78 2.37
CA TYR A 52 -14.02 -4.66 1.57
C TYR A 52 -12.95 -5.40 2.40
N LYS A 53 -13.14 -5.48 3.72
CA LYS A 53 -12.17 -6.04 4.70
C LYS A 53 -11.90 -7.53 4.55
N SER A 54 -12.77 -8.24 3.83
CA SER A 54 -12.62 -9.66 3.51
C SER A 54 -12.72 -9.90 2.01
N GLY A 55 -12.01 -10.92 1.51
CA GLY A 55 -12.04 -11.31 0.11
C GLY A 55 -11.44 -12.70 -0.11
N ILE A 56 -11.43 -13.15 -1.36
CA ILE A 56 -10.93 -14.47 -1.76
C ILE A 56 -9.60 -14.34 -2.49
N VAL A 57 -8.64 -15.20 -2.16
CA VAL A 57 -7.34 -15.28 -2.86
C VAL A 57 -7.54 -15.90 -4.25
N VAL A 58 -7.57 -15.07 -5.29
CA VAL A 58 -7.74 -15.49 -6.69
C VAL A 58 -6.43 -15.63 -7.45
N GLY A 59 -5.29 -15.23 -6.87
CA GLY A 59 -3.99 -15.37 -7.52
C GLY A 59 -2.80 -15.20 -6.60
N LYS A 60 -1.63 -15.63 -7.10
CA LYS A 60 -0.31 -15.38 -6.51
C LYS A 60 0.61 -14.89 -7.63
N ARG A 61 1.32 -13.77 -7.40
CA ARG A 61 2.23 -13.15 -8.38
C ARG A 61 3.54 -12.80 -7.71
N ARG A 62 4.65 -12.90 -8.46
CA ARG A 62 5.92 -12.28 -8.12
C ARG A 62 5.97 -10.92 -8.82
N VAL A 63 6.37 -9.87 -8.10
CA VAL A 63 6.49 -8.50 -8.61
C VAL A 63 7.90 -7.99 -8.35
N GLY A 64 8.47 -7.22 -9.28
CA GLY A 64 9.71 -6.47 -9.07
C GLY A 64 9.42 -5.08 -8.50
N ILE A 65 10.36 -4.55 -7.72
CA ILE A 65 10.30 -3.25 -7.02
C ILE A 65 11.67 -2.59 -7.15
N ASP A 66 11.79 -1.51 -7.93
CA ASP A 66 13.05 -0.89 -8.39
C ASP A 66 13.53 0.35 -7.57
N ARG A 67 14.85 0.65 -7.52
CA ARG A 67 15.53 1.57 -6.54
C ARG A 67 16.93 2.11 -6.98
N VAL A 68 17.63 3.02 -6.25
CA VAL A 68 18.51 4.12 -6.80
C VAL A 68 19.95 4.37 -6.15
N LEU A 69 21.08 3.98 -6.83
CA LEU A 69 22.58 4.19 -6.75
C LEU A 69 23.62 3.45 -7.79
N GLU A 70 23.52 3.40 -9.17
CA GLU A 70 24.56 3.04 -10.25
C GLU A 70 25.57 4.17 -10.61
N GLU A 71 25.63 4.84 -11.77
CA GLU A 71 26.73 5.79 -12.15
C GLU A 71 26.23 7.08 -12.86
N SER A 72 26.74 8.27 -12.49
CA SER A 72 26.30 9.59 -13.02
C SER A 72 27.19 10.14 -14.15
N HIS A 73 26.56 10.83 -15.10
CA HIS A 73 27.18 11.39 -16.29
C HIS A 73 26.77 12.87 -16.48
N ASP A 74 27.60 13.69 -17.13
CA ASP A 74 27.24 15.05 -17.54
C ASP A 74 26.43 15.10 -18.85
N MET A 75 26.06 16.30 -19.31
CA MET A 75 25.30 16.47 -20.57
C MET A 75 26.09 16.16 -21.84
N GLU A 76 27.41 16.02 -21.75
CA GLU A 76 28.33 15.71 -22.85
C GLU A 76 28.69 14.21 -22.87
N GLY A 77 28.29 13.46 -21.83
CA GLY A 77 28.46 12.02 -21.69
C GLY A 77 29.69 11.62 -20.87
N ASN A 78 30.38 12.56 -20.21
CA ASN A 78 31.54 12.25 -19.38
C ASN A 78 31.09 11.67 -18.02
N SER A 79 31.80 10.64 -17.54
CA SER A 79 31.54 10.03 -16.23
C SER A 79 31.92 10.99 -15.09
N LEU A 80 31.11 10.99 -14.03
CA LEU A 80 31.31 11.78 -12.81
C LEU A 80 31.57 10.84 -11.63
N GLU A 81 32.28 11.29 -10.60
CA GLU A 81 32.71 10.46 -9.45
C GLU A 81 31.57 10.16 -8.43
N TYR A 82 30.32 9.91 -8.89
CA TYR A 82 29.15 9.61 -8.04
C TYR A 82 28.02 8.80 -8.74
N PHE A 83 27.06 8.24 -7.97
CA PHE A 83 26.28 7.02 -8.31
C PHE A 83 24.73 7.21 -8.63
N PHE A 84 23.99 6.16 -9.13
CA PHE A 84 22.64 6.16 -9.84
C PHE A 84 21.30 5.42 -9.35
N VAL A 85 20.71 4.16 -9.48
CA VAL A 85 20.80 2.66 -9.83
C VAL A 85 19.44 2.27 -10.47
N SER A 86 19.34 1.02 -10.99
CA SER A 86 18.30 0.05 -10.57
C SER A 86 18.69 -1.00 -9.49
N ASP A 87 18.02 -1.05 -8.32
CA ASP A 87 18.01 -2.15 -7.31
C ASP A 87 16.63 -2.83 -7.26
N MET A 88 16.41 -3.79 -8.17
CA MET A 88 15.11 -4.48 -8.31
C MET A 88 14.93 -5.65 -7.33
N ASN A 89 14.20 -5.39 -6.25
CA ASN A 89 13.81 -6.39 -5.27
C ASN A 89 12.53 -7.12 -5.70
N PHE A 90 12.51 -8.45 -5.62
CA PHE A 90 11.33 -9.24 -6.02
C PHE A 90 10.53 -9.76 -4.83
N GLU A 91 9.27 -9.32 -4.73
CA GLU A 91 8.35 -9.71 -3.67
C GLU A 91 7.22 -10.63 -4.19
N THR A 92 6.69 -11.47 -3.30
CA THR A 92 5.50 -12.29 -3.58
C THR A 92 4.25 -11.60 -3.02
N VAL A 93 3.30 -11.30 -3.91
CA VAL A 93 2.00 -10.74 -3.55
C VAL A 93 0.86 -11.68 -3.95
N PHE A 94 -0.20 -11.67 -3.17
CA PHE A 94 -1.47 -12.32 -3.46
C PHE A 94 -2.39 -11.34 -4.18
N LEU A 95 -3.23 -11.88 -5.06
CA LEU A 95 -4.35 -11.16 -5.65
C LEU A 95 -5.60 -11.54 -4.89
N VAL A 96 -6.22 -10.56 -4.22
CA VAL A 96 -7.46 -10.73 -3.46
C VAL A 96 -8.59 -10.02 -4.19
N ALA A 97 -9.73 -10.70 -4.37
CA ALA A 97 -10.98 -10.11 -4.82
C ALA A 97 -11.91 -9.96 -3.62
N CYS A 98 -12.33 -8.73 -3.30
CA CYS A 98 -13.27 -8.45 -2.20
C CYS A 98 -14.69 -8.30 -2.74
N ASP A 99 -14.86 -7.38 -3.70
CA ASP A 99 -16.02 -7.28 -4.57
C ASP A 99 -15.57 -7.22 -6.05
N LEU A 100 -16.52 -7.03 -6.98
CA LEU A 100 -16.24 -7.06 -8.42
C LEU A 100 -15.53 -5.80 -8.95
N ARG A 101 -15.14 -4.82 -8.11
CA ARG A 101 -14.50 -3.56 -8.56
C ARG A 101 -13.02 -3.73 -8.93
N GLY A 102 -12.34 -4.77 -8.46
CA GLY A 102 -10.93 -4.99 -8.82
C GLY A 102 -10.19 -6.08 -8.04
N LEU A 103 -8.88 -6.14 -8.25
CA LEU A 103 -7.98 -7.09 -7.58
C LEU A 103 -6.90 -6.36 -6.77
N TYR A 104 -6.92 -6.57 -5.46
CA TYR A 104 -5.94 -6.00 -4.53
C TYR A 104 -4.64 -6.82 -4.57
N LYS A 105 -3.50 -6.15 -4.70
CA LYS A 105 -2.15 -6.74 -4.60
C LYS A 105 -1.65 -6.60 -3.17
N VAL A 106 -1.52 -7.71 -2.43
CA VAL A 106 -1.31 -7.69 -0.97
C VAL A 106 -0.19 -8.66 -0.56
N LYS A 107 0.59 -8.34 0.47
CA LYS A 107 1.64 -9.22 1.02
C LYS A 107 1.04 -10.31 1.92
N ASP A 108 1.75 -11.44 2.09
CA ASP A 108 1.33 -12.51 3.02
C ASP A 108 1.23 -11.99 4.48
N SER A 109 2.08 -11.04 4.85
CA SER A 109 2.14 -10.40 6.18
C SER A 109 0.92 -9.54 6.55
N ASP A 110 0.19 -9.04 5.55
CA ASP A 110 -0.91 -8.09 5.72
C ASP A 110 -2.29 -8.78 5.64
N LEU A 111 -2.31 -10.10 5.47
CA LEU A 111 -3.51 -10.93 5.35
C LEU A 111 -3.60 -12.01 6.44
N GLU A 112 -4.82 -12.42 6.72
CA GLU A 112 -5.17 -13.42 7.74
C GLU A 112 -6.19 -14.39 7.11
N VAL A 113 -6.02 -15.69 7.30
CA VAL A 113 -6.97 -16.69 6.76
C VAL A 113 -8.19 -16.78 7.67
N ILE A 114 -9.39 -16.77 7.08
CA ILE A 114 -10.64 -17.10 7.78
C ILE A 114 -11.12 -18.46 7.25
N GLY A 115 -10.92 -19.52 8.04
CA GLY A 115 -11.22 -20.92 7.66
C GLY A 115 -9.97 -21.76 7.44
#